data_AF-A0A524LM34-F1
#
_entry.id   AF-A0A524LM34-F1
#
_cell.length_a   1.000
_cell.length_b   1.000
_cell.length_c   1.000
_cell.angle_alpha   90.00
_cell.angle_beta   90.00
_cell.angle_gamma   90.00
#
_symmetry.space_group_name_H-M   'P 1'
#
loop_
_entity.id
_entity.type
_entity.pdbx_description
1 polymer ?
#
loop_
_entity_poly.entity_id
_entity_poly.type
_entity_poly.pdbx_seq_one_letter_code
_entity_poly.pdbx_strand_id
1 'polypeptide(L)'
;MAEREQAKEKDIEQVVRYLTTTFNKAKSGLDRAFRGKKAGPNEAYVVETEFAYLLNEVMQGPRCVLQKNIAECNDFIDQVMTRASSKDQAADSAPTE
;
A
#
# COMPACT_ATOMS: atom_id res chain seq x y z
N MET A 1 -38.38 -12.84 7.86
CA MET A 1 -37.15 -12.96 8.65
C MET A 1 -35.99 -13.24 7.70
N ALA A 2 -35.39 -12.22 7.07
CA ALA A 2 -34.27 -12.42 6.12
C ALA A 2 -33.34 -11.19 5.95
N GLU A 3 -33.38 -10.21 6.86
CA GLU A 3 -32.64 -8.94 6.70
C GLU A 3 -31.49 -8.76 7.72
N ARG A 4 -31.10 -9.81 8.44
CA ARG A 4 -30.08 -9.69 9.52
C ARG A 4 -28.85 -10.59 9.37
N GLU A 5 -28.71 -11.32 8.26
CA GLU A 5 -27.54 -12.19 8.04
C GLU A 5 -26.43 -11.55 7.18
N GLN A 6 -26.66 -10.37 6.59
CA GLN A 6 -25.64 -9.64 5.83
C GLN A 6 -24.74 -8.74 6.70
N ALA A 7 -24.94 -8.72 8.02
CA ALA A 7 -24.21 -7.82 8.93
C ALA A 7 -22.82 -8.33 9.36
N LYS A 8 -22.27 -9.39 8.74
CA LYS A 8 -21.03 -10.03 9.25
C LYS A 8 -20.03 -10.54 8.21
N GLU A 9 -20.27 -10.36 6.92
CA GLU A 9 -19.13 -10.26 6.01
C GLU A 9 -18.59 -8.86 6.18
N LYS A 10 -17.50 -8.74 6.95
CA LYS A 10 -16.67 -7.53 6.90
C LYS A 10 -16.45 -7.24 5.43
N ASP A 11 -16.90 -6.09 4.97
CA ASP A 11 -16.90 -5.71 3.57
C ASP A 11 -15.44 -5.62 3.09
N ILE A 12 -14.90 -6.74 2.61
CA ILE A 12 -13.49 -6.87 2.21
C ILE A 12 -13.21 -5.88 1.09
N GLU A 13 -14.19 -5.63 0.23
CA GLU A 13 -14.09 -4.63 -0.84
C GLU A 13 -13.90 -3.21 -0.26
N GLN A 14 -14.65 -2.87 0.79
CA GLN A 14 -14.47 -1.58 1.47
C GLN A 14 -13.08 -1.46 2.11
N VAL A 15 -12.58 -2.54 2.73
CA VAL A 15 -11.23 -2.56 3.32
C VAL A 15 -10.15 -2.40 2.26
N VAL A 16 -10.24 -3.16 1.17
CA VAL A 16 -9.32 -3.10 0.04
C VAL A 16 -9.32 -1.71 -0.58
N ARG A 17 -10.50 -1.10 -0.77
CA ARG A 17 -10.64 0.26 -1.28
C ARG A 17 -9.99 1.28 -0.36
N TYR A 18 -10.18 1.15 0.95
CA TYR A 18 -9.54 2.02 1.94
C TYR A 18 -8.02 1.89 1.87
N LEU A 19 -7.48 0.68 1.98
CA LEU A 19 -6.04 0.41 1.92
C LEU A 19 -5.41 0.95 0.64
N THR A 20 -6.04 0.71 -0.51
CA THR A 20 -5.57 1.22 -1.82
C THR A 20 -5.56 2.74 -1.85
N THR A 21 -6.61 3.38 -1.33
CA THR A 21 -6.69 4.86 -1.29
C THR A 21 -5.60 5.45 -0.40
N THR A 22 -5.38 4.86 0.77
CA THR A 22 -4.36 5.32 1.73
C THR A 22 -2.95 5.10 1.18
N PHE A 23 -2.69 3.94 0.59
CA PHE A 23 -1.41 3.66 -0.08
C PHE A 23 -1.14 4.61 -1.24
N ASN A 24 -2.14 4.93 -2.06
CA ASN A 24 -2.01 5.91 -3.14
C ASN A 24 -1.68 7.32 -2.62
N LYS A 25 -2.17 7.69 -1.43
CA LYS A 25 -1.78 8.94 -0.78
C LYS A 25 -0.34 8.86 -0.24
N ALA A 26 0.03 7.76 0.41
CA ALA A 26 1.37 7.58 0.96
C ALA A 26 2.45 7.59 -0.13
N LYS A 27 2.17 7.01 -1.31
CA LYS A 27 3.10 7.03 -2.46
C LYS A 27 3.10 8.33 -3.26
N SER A 28 2.27 9.31 -2.92
CA SER A 28 2.17 10.56 -3.71
C SER A 28 3.49 11.35 -3.76
N GLY A 29 4.37 11.16 -2.78
CA GLY A 29 5.74 11.71 -2.76
C GLY A 29 6.79 10.83 -3.45
N LEU A 30 6.41 9.69 -4.04
CA LEU A 30 7.31 8.84 -4.82
C LEU A 30 7.14 9.10 -6.31
N ASP A 31 8.23 8.93 -7.08
CA ASP A 31 8.19 8.93 -8.54
C ASP A 31 7.19 7.89 -9.07
N ARG A 32 6.64 8.15 -10.27
CA ARG A 32 5.74 7.21 -10.93
C ARG A 32 6.38 5.83 -11.06
N ALA A 33 5.66 4.77 -10.69
CA ALA A 33 6.13 3.40 -10.85
C ALA A 33 6.54 3.10 -12.30
N PHE A 34 7.78 2.68 -12.47
CA PHE A 34 8.39 2.40 -13.76
C PHE A 34 9.37 1.24 -13.65
N ARG A 35 9.29 0.32 -14.61
CA ARG A 35 10.25 -0.78 -14.76
C ARG A 35 11.04 -0.60 -16.04
N GLY A 36 12.25 -0.10 -15.91
CA GLY A 36 13.16 0.05 -17.04
C GLY A 36 13.71 -1.30 -17.49
N LYS A 37 13.74 -1.56 -18.80
CA LYS A 37 14.33 -2.79 -19.36
C LYS A 37 15.82 -2.97 -19.02
N LYS A 38 16.54 -1.88 -18.76
CA LYS A 38 17.99 -1.88 -18.43
C LYS A 38 18.30 -1.46 -16.99
N ALA A 39 17.57 -0.48 -16.45
CA ALA A 39 17.81 0.08 -15.11
C ALA A 39 17.12 -0.70 -13.98
N GLY A 40 16.24 -1.65 -14.31
CA GLY A 40 15.45 -2.38 -13.32
C GLY A 40 14.19 -1.64 -12.87
N PRO A 41 13.45 -2.19 -11.89
CA PRO A 41 12.30 -1.53 -11.29
C PRO A 41 12.74 -0.36 -10.41
N ASN A 42 12.05 0.77 -10.52
CA ASN A 42 12.22 1.85 -9.56
C ASN A 42 11.57 1.49 -8.21
N GLU A 43 11.89 2.26 -7.18
CA GLU A 43 11.41 1.99 -5.82
C GLU A 43 9.89 2.00 -5.72
N ALA A 44 9.22 2.94 -6.40
CA ALA A 44 7.76 2.97 -6.47
C ALA A 44 7.17 1.69 -7.06
N TYR A 45 7.80 1.12 -8.10
CA TYR A 45 7.38 -0.15 -8.67
C TYR A 45 7.53 -1.31 -7.69
N VAL A 46 8.65 -1.36 -6.95
CA VAL A 46 8.88 -2.40 -5.93
C VAL A 46 7.80 -2.31 -4.84
N VAL A 47 7.57 -1.11 -4.33
CA VAL A 47 6.59 -0.83 -3.27
C VAL A 47 5.14 -1.11 -3.73
N GLU A 48 4.80 -0.76 -4.98
CA GLU A 48 3.50 -1.13 -5.57
C GLU A 48 3.33 -2.64 -5.72
N THR A 49 4.40 -3.35 -6.08
CA THR A 49 4.37 -4.82 -6.25
C THR A 49 4.21 -5.51 -4.89
N GLU A 50 4.94 -5.07 -3.87
CA GLU A 50 4.83 -5.60 -2.50
C GLU A 50 3.43 -5.33 -1.91
N PHE A 51 2.90 -4.13 -2.09
CA PHE A 51 1.54 -3.81 -1.66
C PHE A 51 0.49 -4.67 -2.38
N ALA A 52 0.65 -4.91 -3.68
CA ALA A 52 -0.24 -5.78 -4.44
C ALA A 52 -0.23 -7.23 -3.91
N TYR A 53 0.92 -7.73 -3.47
CA TYR A 53 1.03 -9.06 -2.87
C TYR A 53 0.27 -9.13 -1.53
N LEU A 54 0.48 -8.15 -0.65
CA LEU A 54 -0.24 -8.06 0.63
C LEU A 54 -1.75 -7.91 0.45
N LEU A 55 -2.17 -7.12 -0.55
CA LEU A 55 -3.58 -6.92 -0.87
C LEU A 55 -4.23 -8.21 -1.41
N ASN A 56 -3.49 -9.01 -2.18
CA ASN A 56 -3.97 -10.32 -2.62
C ASN A 56 -4.22 -11.26 -1.43
N GLU A 57 -3.34 -11.23 -0.41
CA GLU A 57 -3.52 -11.98 0.84
C GLU A 57 -4.73 -11.50 1.66
N VAL A 58 -5.12 -10.22 1.55
CA VAL A 58 -6.35 -9.69 2.16
C VAL A 58 -7.60 -10.16 1.40
N MET A 59 -7.53 -10.25 0.07
CA MET A 59 -8.67 -10.65 -0.77
C MET A 59 -8.91 -12.16 -0.79
N GLN A 60 -7.85 -12.96 -0.87
CA GLN A 60 -7.92 -14.41 -1.09
C GLN A 60 -7.54 -15.23 0.14
N GLY A 61 -6.97 -14.59 1.18
CA GLY A 61 -6.47 -15.28 2.36
C GLY A 61 -7.57 -15.81 3.29
N PRO A 62 -7.22 -16.75 4.19
CA PRO A 62 -8.18 -17.30 5.13
C PRO A 62 -8.68 -16.24 6.13
N ARG A 63 -9.99 -16.25 6.43
CA ARG A 63 -10.64 -15.22 7.27
C ARG A 63 -10.02 -15.07 8.67
N CYS A 64 -9.38 -16.11 9.19
CA CYS A 64 -8.71 -16.08 10.49
C CYS A 64 -7.45 -15.20 10.51
N VAL A 65 -6.79 -15.00 9.36
CA VAL A 65 -5.59 -14.14 9.25
C VAL A 65 -5.89 -12.78 8.64
N LEU A 66 -7.13 -12.54 8.17
CA LEU A 66 -7.52 -11.27 7.54
C LEU A 66 -7.14 -10.04 8.37
N GLN A 67 -7.37 -10.07 9.69
CA GLN A 67 -7.00 -8.96 10.58
C GLN A 67 -5.49 -8.75 10.66
N LYS A 68 -4.70 -9.84 10.64
CA LYS A 68 -3.23 -9.78 10.62
C LYS A 68 -2.75 -9.17 9.30
N ASN A 69 -3.29 -9.62 8.16
CA ASN A 69 -2.93 -9.12 6.84
C ASN A 69 -3.30 -7.63 6.68
N ILE A 70 -4.44 -7.21 7.23
CA ILE A 70 -4.82 -5.79 7.29
C ILE A 70 -3.84 -4.99 8.15
N ALA A 71 -3.42 -5.50 9.31
CA ALA A 71 -2.42 -4.83 10.15
C ALA A 71 -1.08 -4.70 9.40
N GLU A 72 -0.61 -5.77 8.75
CA GLU A 72 0.61 -5.76 7.93
C GLU A 72 0.52 -4.77 6.76
N CYS A 73 -0.65 -4.63 6.12
CA CYS A 73 -0.86 -3.61 5.10
C CYS A 73 -0.74 -2.19 5.65
N ASN A 74 -1.26 -1.92 6.86
CA ASN A 74 -1.15 -0.59 7.47
C ASN A 74 0.29 -0.30 7.89
N ASP A 75 0.98 -1.27 8.51
CA ASP A 75 2.40 -1.14 8.87
C ASP A 75 3.27 -0.87 7.63
N PHE A 76 2.96 -1.52 6.51
CA PHE A 76 3.64 -1.28 5.24
C PHE A 76 3.38 0.14 4.71
N ILE A 77 2.13 0.60 4.74
CA ILE A 77 1.76 1.95 4.32
C ILE A 77 2.49 3.00 5.18
N ASP A 78 2.57 2.81 6.50
CA ASP A 78 3.28 3.72 7.40
C ASP A 78 4.79 3.76 7.12
N GLN A 79 5.39 2.61 6.80
CA GLN A 79 6.79 2.56 6.36
C GLN A 79 7.01 3.31 5.04
N VAL A 80 6.10 3.16 4.07
CA VAL A 80 6.17 3.86 2.79
C VAL A 80 6.00 5.36 2.98
N MET A 81 5.06 5.78 3.83
CA MET A 81 4.83 7.19 4.16
C MET A 81 6.05 7.82 4.85
N THR A 82 6.69 7.08 5.77
CA THR A 82 7.92 7.51 6.43
C THR A 82 9.06 7.65 5.42
N ARG A 83 9.26 6.66 4.54
CA ARG A 83 10.30 6.70 3.50
C ARG A 83 10.09 7.82 2.49
N ALA A 84 8.85 8.04 2.06
CA ALA A 84 8.49 9.13 1.15
C ALA A 84 8.79 10.49 1.80
N SER A 85 8.42 10.67 3.07
CA SER A 85 8.70 11.90 3.82
C SER A 85 10.20 12.15 4.03
N SER A 86 11.00 11.09 4.24
CA SER A 86 12.46 11.21 4.36
C SER A 86 13.16 11.57 3.05
N LYS A 87 12.62 11.18 1.89
CA LYS A 87 13.17 11.54 0.58
C LYS A 87 12.93 13.00 0.22
N ASP A 88 11.78 13.54 0.63
CA ASP A 88 11.45 14.96 0.42
C ASP A 88 12.50 15.88 1.09
N GLN A 89 13.01 15.50 2.27
CA GLN A 89 14.09 16.23 2.95
C GLN A 89 15.47 16.09 2.30
N ALA A 90 15.75 14.99 1.58
CA ALA A 90 17.04 14.80 0.91
C ALA A 90 17.13 15.56 -0.43
N ALA A 91 16.00 15.87 -1.06
CA ALA A 91 15.94 16.60 -2.33
C ALA A 91 16.14 18.13 -2.19
N ASP A 92 15.90 18.70 -1.00
CA ASP A 92 16.08 20.14 -0.73
C ASP A 92 17.54 20.52 -0.40
N SER A 93 18.46 19.54 -0.35
CA SER A 93 19.86 19.74 0.06
C SER A 93 20.87 19.79 -1.09
N ALA A 94 20.45 19.99 -2.35
CA ALA A 94 21.39 20.19 -3.45
C ALA A 94 21.94 21.63 -3.43
N PRO A 95 23.21 21.88 -3.05
CA PRO A 95 23.81 23.19 -3.19
C PRO A 95 23.94 23.42 -4.71
N THR A 96 23.29 24.46 -5.20
CA THR A 96 23.57 24.96 -6.55
C THR A 96 24.88 25.75 -6.45
N GLU A 97 26.00 25.12 -6.82
CA GLU A 97 27.25 25.82 -7.14
C GLU A 97 27.28 26.24 -8.61
#